data_AF-A0ABD1UIX5-F1
#
_entry.id   AF-A0ABD1UIX5-F1
#
_cell.length_a   1.000
_cell.length_b   1.000
_cell.length_c   1.000
_cell.angle_alpha   90.00
_cell.angle_beta   90.00
_cell.angle_gamma   90.00
#
_symmetry.space_group_name_H-M   'P 1'
#
loop_
_entity.id
_entity.type
_entity.pdbx_description
1 polymer ?
#
loop_
_entity_poly.entity_id
_entity_poly.type
_entity_poly.pdbx_seq_one_letter_code
_entity_poly.pdbx_strand_id
1 'polypeptide(L)'
;MAFKGREWEPTEGGFHKLKFLLLAHLNLEHWRADSFHFPSLQHLVMKGVLRLKEIPCGIGEIPTLQLIELHNVDGSLVASVKEMQEEQQDLGNEGLKVLIHK
;
A
#
# COMPACT_ATOMS: atom_id res chain seq x y z
N MET A 1 -5.58 18.02 -3.32
CA MET A 1 -6.00 16.61 -3.50
C MET A 1 -6.52 16.48 -4.92
N ALA A 2 -5.96 15.61 -5.76
CA ALA A 2 -6.61 15.31 -7.03
C ALA A 2 -6.37 13.83 -7.36
N PHE A 3 -7.40 13.02 -7.16
CA PHE A 3 -7.53 11.76 -7.87
C PHE A 3 -7.69 12.12 -9.35
N LYS A 4 -6.63 11.97 -10.15
CA LYS A 4 -6.69 12.26 -11.59
C LYS A 4 -7.10 10.99 -12.32
N GLY A 5 -8.40 10.79 -12.46
CA GLY A 5 -8.96 9.69 -13.25
C GLY A 5 -8.76 8.33 -12.60
N ARG A 6 -7.64 7.65 -12.87
CA ARG A 6 -7.35 6.29 -12.36
C ARG A 6 -6.00 6.21 -11.65
N GLU A 7 -5.37 7.37 -11.43
CA GLU A 7 -4.09 7.48 -10.74
C GLU A 7 -4.23 8.23 -9.43
N TRP A 8 -3.48 7.79 -8.43
CA TRP A 8 -3.32 8.50 -7.17
C TRP A 8 -1.85 8.80 -6.87
N GLU A 9 -1.58 10.09 -6.68
CA GLU A 9 -0.30 10.63 -6.25
C GLU A 9 -0.53 11.46 -4.98
N PRO A 10 0.18 11.21 -3.87
CA PRO A 10 0.13 12.05 -2.68
C PRO A 10 0.61 13.47 -2.98
N THR A 11 0.17 14.46 -2.21
CA THR A 11 0.64 15.85 -2.35
C THR A 11 2.12 15.99 -2.01
N GLU A 12 2.83 16.98 -2.58
CA GLU A 12 4.27 17.23 -2.35
C GLU A 12 4.68 17.29 -0.86
N GLY A 13 3.76 17.61 0.06
CA GLY A 13 4.01 17.62 1.51
C GLY A 13 3.68 16.32 2.26
N GLY A 14 3.25 15.26 1.57
CA GLY A 14 2.90 13.96 2.14
C GLY A 14 1.85 14.00 3.27
N PHE A 15 1.73 12.89 3.98
CA PHE A 15 0.85 12.68 5.11
C PHE A 15 1.63 12.20 6.34
N HIS A 16 2.46 13.10 6.87
CA HIS A 16 3.44 12.79 7.92
C HIS A 16 2.88 12.22 9.23
N LYS A 17 1.60 12.45 9.53
CA LYS A 17 0.94 11.97 10.77
C LYS A 17 -0.04 10.82 10.52
N LEU A 18 -0.23 10.42 9.26
CA LEU A 18 -1.19 9.38 8.91
C LEU A 18 -0.63 8.02 9.33
N LYS A 19 -1.36 7.36 10.25
CA LYS A 19 -1.01 6.02 10.74
C LYS A 19 -1.83 4.91 10.08
N PHE A 20 -2.98 5.25 9.54
CA PHE A 20 -3.92 4.32 8.94
C PHE A 20 -4.40 4.86 7.60
N LEU A 21 -4.33 4.04 6.56
CA LEU A 21 -4.80 4.36 5.22
C LEU A 21 -5.75 3.27 4.73
N LEU A 22 -6.98 3.67 4.38
CA LEU A 22 -7.98 2.80 3.77
C LEU A 22 -8.23 3.23 2.32
N LEU A 23 -8.01 2.32 1.39
CA LEU A 23 -8.38 2.43 -0.02
C LEU A 23 -9.54 1.49 -0.28
N ALA A 24 -10.76 2.02 -0.41
CA ALA A 24 -11.97 1.22 -0.54
C ALA A 24 -12.76 1.57 -1.81
N HIS A 25 -13.11 0.55 -2.60
CA HIS A 25 -13.98 0.66 -3.78
C HIS A 25 -13.55 1.72 -4.80
N LEU A 26 -12.22 1.85 -4.99
CA LEU A 26 -11.63 2.80 -5.92
C LEU A 26 -11.37 2.13 -7.28
N ASN A 27 -11.65 2.85 -8.37
CA ASN A 27 -11.17 2.52 -9.71
C ASN A 27 -9.72 2.97 -9.92
N LEU A 28 -8.86 2.70 -8.93
CA LEU A 28 -7.44 3.03 -8.93
C LEU A 28 -6.70 2.00 -9.77
N GLU A 29 -5.99 2.44 -10.80
CA GLU A 29 -5.13 1.61 -11.67
C GLU A 29 -3.65 1.80 -11.33
N HIS A 30 -3.23 3.04 -11.03
CA HIS A 30 -1.86 3.35 -10.64
C HIS A 30 -1.82 4.09 -9.30
N TRP A 31 -1.04 3.57 -8.37
CA TRP A 31 -0.67 4.29 -7.16
C TRP A 31 0.78 4.74 -7.33
N ARG A 32 1.04 6.04 -7.24
CA ARG A 32 2.38 6.63 -7.28
C ARG A 32 2.69 7.20 -5.92
N ALA A 33 3.32 6.42 -5.06
CA ALA A 33 3.72 6.86 -3.73
C ALA A 33 5.12 6.36 -3.42
N ASP A 34 5.69 6.98 -2.39
CA ASP A 34 7.04 6.73 -1.91
C ASP A 34 7.00 6.80 -0.37
N SER A 35 8.02 6.28 0.29
CA SER A 35 8.16 6.19 1.74
C SER A 35 7.99 7.54 2.43
N PHE A 36 8.55 8.62 1.85
CA PHE A 36 8.48 9.97 2.40
C PHE A 36 7.07 10.57 2.37
N HIS A 37 6.17 10.03 1.54
CA HIS A 37 4.78 10.48 1.51
C HIS A 37 3.99 9.99 2.73
N PHE A 38 4.43 8.90 3.39
CA PHE A 38 3.70 8.24 4.47
C PHE A 38 4.62 7.76 5.61
N PRO A 39 5.49 8.62 6.16
CA PRO A 39 6.57 8.17 7.05
C PRO A 39 6.08 7.54 8.37
N SER A 40 4.85 7.85 8.79
CA SER A 40 4.23 7.33 10.03
C SER A 40 3.17 6.25 9.78
N LEU A 41 3.02 5.75 8.55
CA LEU A 41 1.97 4.81 8.21
C LEU A 41 2.25 3.45 8.83
N GLN A 42 1.30 2.97 9.62
CA GLN A 42 1.42 1.70 10.36
C GLN A 42 0.52 0.62 9.76
N HIS A 43 -0.61 1.02 9.17
CA HIS A 43 -1.62 0.10 8.68
C HIS A 43 -2.22 0.58 7.37
N LEU A 44 -2.11 -0.28 6.35
CA LEU A 44 -2.73 -0.11 5.03
C LEU A 44 -3.84 -1.15 4.84
N VAL A 45 -5.03 -0.68 4.48
CA VAL A 45 -6.16 -1.54 4.11
C VAL A 45 -6.59 -1.25 2.68
N MET A 46 -6.70 -2.29 1.87
CA MET A 46 -7.17 -2.21 0.49
C MET A 46 -8.39 -3.11 0.33
N LYS A 47 -9.55 -2.50 0.06
CA LYS A 47 -10.84 -3.19 -0.02
C LYS A 47 -11.54 -2.95 -1.36
N GLY A 48 -11.79 -3.99 -2.13
CA GLY A 48 -12.51 -3.86 -3.41
C GLY A 48 -11.77 -3.02 -4.45
N VAL A 49 -10.42 -3.04 -4.42
CA VAL A 49 -9.55 -2.28 -5.32
C VAL A 49 -9.10 -3.21 -6.46
N LEU A 50 -10.01 -3.47 -7.40
CA LEU A 50 -9.85 -4.55 -8.40
C LEU A 50 -8.97 -4.19 -9.61
N ARG A 51 -8.62 -2.92 -9.76
CA ARG A 51 -7.89 -2.43 -10.94
C ARG A 51 -6.41 -2.15 -10.68
N LEU A 52 -6.04 -1.99 -9.42
CA LEU A 52 -4.65 -1.74 -9.03
C LEU A 52 -3.95 -3.10 -9.04
N LYS A 53 -2.86 -3.19 -9.78
CA LYS A 53 -2.13 -4.45 -9.98
C LYS A 53 -0.90 -4.59 -9.10
N GLU A 54 -0.36 -3.48 -8.63
CA GLU A 54 0.88 -3.42 -7.88
C GLU A 54 0.82 -2.36 -6.80
N ILE A 55 1.57 -2.60 -5.72
CA ILE A 55 1.81 -1.62 -4.68
C ILE A 55 3.13 -0.87 -4.99
N PRO A 56 3.23 0.44 -4.73
CA PRO A 56 4.49 1.16 -4.95
C PRO A 56 5.57 0.61 -4.02
N CYS A 57 6.78 0.38 -4.53
CA CYS A 57 7.91 -0.14 -3.76
C CYS A 57 8.20 0.71 -2.51
N GLY A 58 8.11 2.04 -2.61
CA GLY A 58 8.32 2.94 -1.48
C GLY A 58 7.32 2.77 -0.33
N ILE A 59 6.18 2.09 -0.53
CA ILE A 59 5.30 1.70 0.58
C ILE A 59 5.92 0.57 1.42
N GLY A 60 6.57 -0.40 0.76
CA GLY A 60 7.29 -1.48 1.43
C GLY A 60 8.47 -0.98 2.26
N GLU A 61 9.10 0.12 1.83
CA GLU A 61 10.22 0.76 2.51
C GLU A 61 9.81 1.59 3.74
N ILE A 62 8.52 1.71 4.06
CA ILE A 62 8.07 2.48 5.22
C ILE A 62 8.41 1.70 6.50
N PRO A 63 9.34 2.18 7.35
CA PRO A 63 9.81 1.42 8.51
C PRO A 63 8.75 1.29 9.61
N THR A 64 7.72 2.13 9.58
CA THR A 64 6.62 2.10 10.55
C THR A 64 5.48 1.19 10.12
N LEU A 65 5.48 0.67 8.88
CA LEU A 65 4.40 -0.14 8.33
C LEU A 65 4.46 -1.54 8.94
N GLN A 66 3.38 -1.92 9.62
CA GLN A 66 3.30 -3.18 10.38
C GLN A 66 2.26 -4.12 9.80
N LEU A 67 1.24 -3.60 9.12
CA LEU A 67 0.10 -4.38 8.67
C LEU A 67 -0.41 -3.91 7.30
N ILE A 68 -0.60 -4.86 6.41
CA ILE A 68 -1.33 -4.71 5.15
C ILE A 68 -2.50 -5.68 5.15
N GLU A 69 -3.71 -5.18 5.00
CA GLU A 69 -4.91 -5.98 4.82
C GLU A 69 -5.46 -5.84 3.40
N LEU A 70 -5.66 -6.97 2.74
CA LEU A 70 -6.23 -7.06 1.40
C LEU A 70 -7.61 -7.73 1.48
N HIS A 71 -8.66 -7.05 1.01
CA HIS A 71 -10.04 -7.52 1.06
C HIS A 71 -10.66 -7.47 -0.33
N ASN A 72 -10.99 -8.63 -0.92
CA ASN A 72 -11.59 -8.72 -2.26
C ASN A 72 -10.84 -7.85 -3.29
N VAL A 73 -9.57 -8.17 -3.51
CA VAL A 73 -8.67 -7.49 -4.45
C VAL A 73 -8.23 -8.44 -5.57
N ASP A 74 -7.64 -7.89 -6.64
CA ASP A 74 -7.11 -8.70 -7.74
C ASP A 74 -5.91 -9.56 -7.33
N GLY A 75 -5.76 -10.73 -7.95
CA GLY A 75 -4.67 -11.66 -7.66
C GLY A 75 -3.29 -11.09 -7.98
N SER A 76 -3.16 -10.20 -8.96
CA SER A 76 -1.90 -9.52 -9.28
C SER A 76 -1.44 -8.63 -8.12
N LEU A 77 -2.37 -7.88 -7.51
CA LEU A 77 -2.06 -7.06 -6.34
C LEU A 77 -1.64 -7.91 -5.15
N VAL A 78 -2.29 -9.05 -4.94
CA VAL A 78 -1.88 -10.01 -3.91
C VAL A 78 -0.46 -10.51 -4.14
N ALA A 79 -0.10 -10.83 -5.39
CA ALA A 79 1.26 -11.27 -5.73
C ALA A 79 2.29 -10.17 -5.46
N SER A 80 2.03 -8.94 -5.91
CA SER A 80 2.92 -7.79 -5.69
C SER A 80 3.14 -7.50 -4.20
N VAL A 81 2.09 -7.55 -3.37
CA VAL A 81 2.22 -7.34 -1.91
C VAL A 81 3.02 -8.46 -1.24
N LYS A 82 2.90 -9.71 -1.73
CA LYS A 82 3.70 -10.83 -1.20
C LYS A 82 5.17 -10.74 -1.59
N GLU A 83 5.47 -10.40 -2.84
CA GLU A 83 6.84 -10.17 -3.30
C GLU A 83 7.52 -9.09 -2.46
N MET A 84 6.85 -7.95 -2.27
CA MET A 84 7.33 -6.90 -1.37
C MET A 84 7.51 -7.38 0.07
N GLN A 85 6.62 -8.24 0.59
CA GLN A 85 6.77 -8.81 1.94
C GLN A 85 8.02 -9.71 2.03
N GLU A 86 8.27 -10.56 1.03
CA GLU A 86 9.45 -11.42 0.95
C GLU A 86 10.73 -10.58 0.89
N GLU A 87 10.77 -9.54 0.05
CA GLU A 87 11.88 -8.58 0.00
C GLU A 87 12.16 -7.93 1.36
N GLN A 88 11.10 -7.53 2.08
CA GLN A 88 11.25 -6.96 3.41
C GLN A 88 11.81 -7.97 4.43
N GLN A 89 11.41 -9.24 4.34
CA GLN A 89 11.94 -10.30 5.19
C GLN A 89 13.42 -10.57 4.93
N ASP A 90 13.83 -10.60 3.67
CA ASP A 90 15.24 -10.76 3.27
C ASP A 90 16.12 -9.60 3.78
N LEU A 91 15.53 -8.40 3.92
CA LEU A 91 16.18 -7.22 4.51
C LEU A 91 16.10 -7.18 6.05
N GLY A 92 15.53 -8.22 6.69
CA GLY A 92 15.44 -8.35 8.14
C GLY A 92 14.21 -7.68 8.79
N ASN A 93 13.24 -7.23 7.99
CA ASN A 93 11.97 -6.70 8.49
C ASN A 93 10.94 -7.82 8.67
N GLU A 94 11.07 -8.55 9.78
CA GLU A 94 10.13 -9.62 10.17
C GLU A 94 8.79 -9.10 10.74
N GLY A 95 8.69 -7.78 10.96
CA GLY A 95 7.53 -7.16 11.63
C GLY A 95 6.32 -6.96 10.72
N LEU A 96 6.51 -6.95 9.40
CA LEU A 96 5.46 -6.69 8.42
C LEU A 96 4.53 -7.91 8.26
N LYS A 97 3.26 -7.71 8.58
CA LYS A 97 2.20 -8.71 8.43
C LYS A 97 1.31 -8.39 7.24
N VAL A 98 0.98 -9.42 6.47
CA VAL A 98 0.02 -9.34 5.35
C VAL A 98 -1.16 -10.27 5.63
N LEU A 99 -2.37 -9.72 5.61
CA LEU A 99 -3.62 -10.46 5.78
C LEU A 99 -4.44 -10.39 4.50
N ILE A 100 -4.95 -11.53 4.03
CA ILE A 100 -5.72 -11.63 2.79
C ILE A 100 -7.09 -12.21 3.11
N HIS A 101 -8.13 -11.45 2.76
CA HIS A 101 -9.53 -11.77 2.92
C HIS A 101 -10.18 -11.85 1.54
N LYS A 102 -10.83 -12.98 1.26
CA LYS A 102 -11.53 -13.25 0.00
C LYS A 102 -12.99 -12.84 0.08
#